data_AF-A0A660ZKX2-F1
#
_entry.id   AF-A0A660ZKX2-F1
#
_cell.length_a   1.000
_cell.length_b   1.000
_cell.length_c   1.000
_cell.angle_alpha   90.00
_cell.angle_beta   90.00
_cell.angle_gamma   90.00
#
_symmetry.space_group_name_H-M   'P 1'
#
loop_
_entity.id
_entity.type
_entity.pdbx_description
1 polymer ?
#
loop_
_entity_poly.entity_id
_entity_poly.type
_entity_poly.pdbx_seq_one_letter_code
_entity_poly.pdbx_strand_id
1 'polypeptide(L)'
;PYSEVDRIAKMIPQRPNITLEEALAESKELQNLIENREDYREMFEIARRIQGLVRNTSTHAAGVVIAPSEIWNYSPLYRNSDGSVSTQYDMKSVEELGLLKVDFLGLRTLTILRWAEEEIRKRKDPNFELKNIPLNDKATYRLLSRGDTLGVFQLESKGFQDLLRKLKPSRFNDIIAALALYRPGPIESGMIPPFIARKHNREKTVTP
;
A
#
# COMPACT_ATOMS: atom_id res chain seq x y z
N PRO A 1 -19.86 -1.22 28.54
CA PRO A 1 -20.70 -0.59 27.48
C PRO A 1 -19.90 -0.28 26.20
N TYR A 2 -20.54 0.01 25.05
CA TYR A 2 -19.80 0.29 23.80
C TYR A 2 -18.77 1.41 23.95
N SER A 3 -19.15 2.54 24.57
CA SER A 3 -18.28 3.69 24.80
C SER A 3 -17.03 3.36 25.63
N GLU A 4 -17.15 2.42 26.54
CA GLU A 4 -16.08 1.96 27.42
C GLU A 4 -15.10 1.05 26.67
N VAL A 5 -15.61 0.09 25.90
CA VAL A 5 -14.80 -0.80 25.07
C VAL A 5 -14.10 -0.04 23.94
N ASP A 6 -14.77 0.93 23.32
CA ASP A 6 -14.19 1.84 22.31
C ASP A 6 -13.03 2.67 22.88
N ARG A 7 -13.16 3.15 24.13
CA ARG A 7 -12.07 3.84 24.82
C ARG A 7 -10.84 2.95 24.97
N ILE A 8 -11.02 1.69 25.37
CA ILE A 8 -9.91 0.73 25.53
C ILE A 8 -9.29 0.39 24.16
N ALA A 9 -10.11 0.14 23.14
CA ALA A 9 -9.63 -0.18 21.79
C ALA A 9 -8.79 0.95 21.18
N LYS A 10 -9.12 2.21 21.45
CA LYS A 10 -8.34 3.38 21.00
C LYS A 10 -6.96 3.51 21.66
N MET A 11 -6.70 2.78 22.75
CA MET A 11 -5.38 2.74 23.37
C MET A 11 -4.41 1.79 22.66
N ILE A 12 -4.91 0.95 21.75
CA ILE A 12 -4.08 0.08 20.91
C ILE A 12 -3.52 0.91 19.74
N PRO A 13 -2.18 0.98 19.57
CA PRO A 13 -1.57 1.73 18.48
C PRO A 13 -2.05 1.26 17.10
N GLN A 14 -2.39 2.21 16.22
CA GLN A 14 -2.88 1.93 14.87
C GLN A 14 -1.72 1.70 13.91
N ARG A 15 -1.12 0.51 13.94
CA ARG A 15 -0.12 0.06 12.97
C ARG A 15 -0.39 -1.37 12.49
N PRO A 16 0.00 -1.72 11.25
CA PRO A 16 -0.21 -3.07 10.73
C PRO A 16 0.42 -4.13 11.64
N ASN A 17 -0.30 -5.24 11.84
CA ASN A 17 0.15 -6.44 12.58
C ASN A 17 0.53 -6.22 14.06
N ILE A 18 0.06 -5.16 14.71
CA ILE A 18 0.28 -4.98 16.14
C ILE A 18 -0.36 -6.12 16.95
N THR A 19 0.37 -6.64 17.94
CA THR A 19 -0.14 -7.65 18.87
C THR A 19 -0.71 -7.01 20.14
N LEU A 20 -1.56 -7.74 20.88
CA LEU A 20 -2.08 -7.21 22.15
C LEU A 20 -0.95 -7.09 23.18
N GLU A 21 0.03 -8.00 23.14
CA GLU A 21 1.25 -7.95 23.94
C GLU A 21 2.09 -6.71 23.65
N GLU A 22 2.31 -6.37 22.37
CA GLU A 22 3.02 -5.14 21.99
C GLU A 22 2.27 -3.89 22.44
N ALA A 23 0.96 -3.85 22.25
CA ALA A 23 0.12 -2.73 22.68
C ALA A 23 0.19 -2.54 24.22
N LEU A 24 0.19 -3.65 24.96
CA LEU A 24 0.36 -3.63 26.41
C LEU A 24 1.75 -3.14 26.81
N ALA A 25 2.82 -3.55 26.12
CA ALA A 25 4.18 -3.11 26.42
C ALA A 25 4.40 -1.61 26.17
N GLU A 26 3.69 -1.04 25.19
CA GLU A 26 3.84 0.37 24.80
C GLU A 26 2.94 1.33 25.60
N SER A 27 1.79 0.86 26.11
CA SER A 27 0.79 1.70 26.77
C SER A 27 0.68 1.45 28.28
N LYS A 28 1.30 2.34 29.06
CA LYS A 28 1.15 2.35 30.53
C LYS A 28 -0.30 2.55 30.99
N GLU A 29 -1.10 3.30 30.23
CA GLU A 29 -2.52 3.50 30.55
C GLU A 29 -3.31 2.18 30.41
N LEU A 30 -3.03 1.42 29.34
CA LEU A 30 -3.66 0.12 29.11
C LEU A 30 -3.27 -0.89 30.19
N GLN A 31 -1.99 -0.94 30.57
CA GLN A 31 -1.50 -1.76 31.70
C GLN A 31 -2.27 -1.45 32.98
N ASN A 32 -2.29 -0.17 33.38
CA ASN A 32 -2.98 0.27 34.59
C ASN A 32 -4.47 -0.09 34.56
N LEU A 33 -5.17 0.05 33.43
CA LEU A 33 -6.58 -0.30 33.34
C LEU A 33 -6.82 -1.80 33.56
N ILE A 34 -6.01 -2.64 32.94
CA ILE A 34 -6.11 -4.11 33.04
C ILE A 34 -5.73 -4.59 34.45
N GLU A 35 -4.77 -3.94 35.11
CA GLU A 35 -4.33 -4.31 36.46
C GLU A 35 -5.34 -3.93 37.55
N ASN A 36 -6.02 -2.78 37.40
CA ASN A 36 -6.89 -2.21 38.43
C ASN A 36 -8.35 -2.69 38.37
N ARG A 37 -8.75 -3.40 37.31
CA ARG A 37 -10.13 -3.88 37.13
C ARG A 37 -10.17 -5.32 36.65
N GLU A 38 -10.77 -6.19 37.47
CA GLU A 38 -10.84 -7.63 37.19
C GLU A 38 -11.62 -7.95 35.91
N ASP A 39 -12.70 -7.22 35.63
CA ASP A 39 -13.47 -7.38 34.41
C ASP A 39 -12.68 -6.99 33.14
N TYR A 40 -11.77 -6.02 33.24
CA TYR A 40 -10.88 -5.67 32.13
C TYR A 40 -9.75 -6.68 31.95
N ARG A 41 -9.26 -7.26 33.04
CA ARG A 41 -8.31 -8.37 33.01
C ARG A 41 -8.91 -9.60 32.31
N GLU A 42 -10.13 -9.99 32.69
CA GLU A 42 -10.83 -11.10 32.06
C GLU A 42 -11.08 -10.83 30.56
N MET A 43 -11.56 -9.63 30.22
CA MET A 43 -11.75 -9.21 28.83
C MET A 43 -10.45 -9.32 28.02
N PHE A 44 -9.33 -8.84 28.57
CA PHE A 44 -8.05 -8.86 27.88
C PHE A 44 -7.53 -10.29 27.69
N GLU A 45 -7.65 -11.16 28.69
CA GLU A 45 -7.28 -12.58 28.58
C GLU A 45 -8.11 -13.32 27.52
N ILE A 46 -9.41 -13.03 27.44
CA ILE A 46 -10.25 -13.56 26.35
C ILE A 46 -9.77 -13.01 25.00
N ALA A 47 -9.51 -11.70 24.90
CA ALA A 47 -9.05 -11.05 23.68
C ALA A 47 -7.73 -11.64 23.17
N ARG A 48 -6.79 -11.95 24.06
CA ARG A 48 -5.52 -12.62 23.74
C ARG A 48 -5.73 -14.02 23.16
N ARG A 49 -6.65 -14.80 23.73
CA ARG A 49 -6.93 -16.17 23.24
C ARG A 49 -7.58 -16.19 21.86
N ILE A 50 -8.34 -15.15 21.51
CA ILE A 50 -9.00 -15.04 20.20
C ILE A 50 -8.14 -14.27 19.17
N GLN A 51 -7.03 -13.66 19.58
CA GLN A 51 -6.17 -12.92 18.68
C GLN A 51 -5.59 -13.83 17.59
N GLY A 52 -5.69 -13.38 16.34
CA GLY A 52 -5.17 -14.12 15.18
C GLY A 52 -6.07 -15.25 14.70
N LEU A 53 -7.19 -15.54 15.39
CA LEU A 53 -8.16 -16.50 14.90
C LEU A 53 -8.87 -15.97 13.64
N VAL A 54 -9.09 -16.88 12.69
CA VAL A 54 -9.86 -16.57 11.48
C VAL A 54 -11.31 -16.31 11.87
N ARG A 55 -11.77 -15.08 11.63
CA ARG A 55 -13.12 -14.65 11.97
C ARG A 55 -14.16 -15.06 10.94
N ASN A 56 -13.89 -14.77 9.67
CA ASN A 56 -14.83 -14.95 8.55
C ASN A 56 -14.06 -15.28 7.27
N THR A 57 -14.73 -15.92 6.32
CA THR A 57 -14.29 -15.96 4.92
C THR A 57 -14.45 -14.57 4.31
N SER A 58 -13.40 -14.07 3.66
CA SER A 58 -13.48 -12.88 2.81
C SER A 58 -12.85 -13.18 1.46
N THR A 59 -13.45 -12.66 0.41
CA THR A 59 -12.94 -12.84 -0.95
C THR A 59 -11.93 -11.75 -1.23
N HIS A 60 -10.72 -12.14 -1.62
CA HIS A 60 -9.77 -11.19 -2.18
C HIS A 60 -10.31 -10.75 -3.55
N ALA A 61 -10.89 -9.55 -3.62
CA ALA A 61 -11.60 -9.05 -4.80
C ALA A 61 -10.77 -8.98 -6.11
N ALA A 62 -9.47 -9.30 -6.03
CA ALA A 62 -8.52 -9.26 -7.13
C ALA A 62 -7.98 -10.64 -7.55
N GLY A 63 -8.11 -11.71 -6.77
CA GLY A 63 -7.42 -12.97 -7.09
C GLY A 63 -8.27 -13.92 -7.92
N VAL A 64 -7.83 -14.27 -9.13
CA VAL A 64 -8.40 -15.37 -9.94
C VAL A 64 -7.42 -16.52 -10.02
N VAL A 65 -7.92 -17.73 -9.81
CA VAL A 65 -7.15 -18.97 -9.89
C VAL A 65 -7.51 -19.71 -11.17
N ILE A 66 -6.51 -20.14 -11.92
CA ILE A 66 -6.63 -20.87 -13.17
C ILE A 66 -5.99 -22.25 -12.98
N ALA A 67 -6.80 -23.30 -13.18
CA ALA A 67 -6.37 -24.69 -13.15
C ALA A 67 -6.35 -25.29 -14.56
N PRO A 68 -5.52 -26.31 -14.83
CA PRO A 68 -5.46 -26.95 -16.14
C PRO A 68 -6.63 -27.91 -16.41
N SER A 69 -7.42 -28.24 -15.39
CA SER A 69 -8.70 -28.95 -15.49
C SER A 69 -9.69 -28.38 -14.47
N GLU A 70 -10.81 -29.05 -14.23
CA GLU A 70 -11.82 -28.62 -13.28
C GLU A 70 -11.23 -28.29 -11.90
N ILE A 71 -11.54 -27.11 -11.37
CA ILE A 71 -10.88 -26.54 -10.18
C ILE A 71 -11.09 -27.42 -8.92
N TRP A 72 -12.20 -28.14 -8.84
CA TRP A 72 -12.49 -29.05 -7.71
C TRP A 72 -11.58 -30.29 -7.67
N ASN A 73 -10.82 -30.57 -8.73
CA ASN A 73 -9.77 -31.59 -8.70
C ASN A 73 -8.55 -31.13 -7.86
N TYR A 74 -8.44 -29.83 -7.56
CA TYR A 74 -7.29 -29.23 -6.86
C TYR A 74 -7.66 -28.57 -5.54
N SER A 75 -8.85 -27.97 -5.43
CA SER A 75 -9.28 -27.28 -4.22
C SER A 75 -10.79 -27.40 -3.99
N PRO A 76 -11.24 -27.65 -2.75
CA PRO A 76 -12.66 -27.52 -2.43
C PRO A 76 -13.12 -26.07 -2.62
N LEU A 77 -14.37 -25.91 -3.01
CA LEU A 77 -14.94 -24.61 -3.36
C LEU A 77 -15.87 -24.09 -2.26
N TYR A 78 -16.01 -22.77 -2.21
CA TYR A 78 -16.97 -22.06 -1.38
C TYR A 78 -17.73 -21.07 -2.24
N ARG A 79 -19.04 -20.94 -2.01
CA ARG A 79 -19.90 -19.96 -2.67
C ARG A 79 -20.17 -18.81 -1.71
N ASN A 80 -19.77 -17.62 -2.12
CA ASN A 80 -20.00 -16.38 -1.39
C ASN A 80 -21.47 -15.95 -1.47
N SER A 81 -21.87 -15.05 -0.58
CA SER A 81 -23.24 -14.49 -0.53
C SER A 81 -23.62 -13.68 -1.78
N ASP A 82 -22.64 -13.13 -2.51
CA ASP A 82 -22.82 -12.44 -3.79
C ASP A 82 -22.93 -13.41 -4.99
N GLY A 83 -22.87 -14.73 -4.73
CA GLY A 83 -22.96 -15.78 -5.73
C GLY A 83 -21.61 -16.16 -6.37
N SER A 84 -20.54 -15.40 -6.11
CA SER A 84 -19.20 -15.73 -6.59
C SER A 84 -18.67 -17.02 -5.98
N VAL A 85 -17.78 -17.70 -6.69
CA VAL A 85 -17.16 -18.97 -6.25
C VAL A 85 -15.68 -18.71 -5.98
N SER A 86 -15.19 -19.22 -4.85
CA SER A 86 -13.80 -19.08 -4.41
C SER A 86 -13.25 -20.44 -4.00
N THR A 87 -11.92 -20.59 -4.08
CA THR A 87 -11.22 -21.72 -3.46
C THR A 87 -11.28 -21.58 -1.94
N GLN A 88 -11.40 -22.70 -1.21
CA GLN A 88 -11.29 -22.68 0.25
C GLN A 88 -9.84 -22.54 0.72
N TYR A 89 -8.89 -22.87 -0.15
CA TYR A 89 -7.48 -22.64 0.10
C TYR A 89 -7.12 -21.17 -0.08
N ASP A 90 -6.27 -20.70 0.83
CA ASP A 90 -5.73 -19.35 0.80
C ASP A 90 -4.69 -19.18 -0.32
N MET A 91 -4.24 -17.95 -0.51
CA MET A 91 -3.28 -17.60 -1.57
C MET A 91 -2.03 -18.50 -1.55
N LYS A 92 -1.45 -18.73 -0.38
CA LYS A 92 -0.20 -19.51 -0.26
C LYS A 92 -0.43 -20.96 -0.62
N SER A 93 -1.52 -21.54 -0.11
CA SER A 93 -1.88 -22.93 -0.36
C SER A 93 -2.18 -23.17 -1.85
N VAL A 94 -2.85 -22.22 -2.53
CA VAL A 94 -3.11 -22.30 -3.97
C VAL A 94 -1.82 -22.23 -4.80
N GLU A 95 -0.87 -21.37 -4.41
CA GLU A 95 0.44 -21.27 -5.06
C GLU A 95 1.28 -22.54 -4.85
N GLU A 96 1.26 -23.12 -3.65
CA GLU A 96 1.95 -24.38 -3.33
C GLU A 96 1.41 -25.58 -4.12
N LEU A 97 0.10 -25.56 -4.46
CA LEU A 97 -0.52 -26.55 -5.36
C LEU A 97 -0.11 -26.39 -6.83
N GLY A 98 0.68 -25.36 -7.16
CA GLY A 98 1.15 -25.09 -8.52
C GLY A 98 0.06 -24.52 -9.43
N LEU A 99 -1.03 -23.99 -8.87
CA LEU A 99 -2.09 -23.35 -9.66
C LEU A 99 -1.67 -21.94 -10.09
N LEU A 100 -2.06 -21.56 -11.30
CA LEU A 100 -1.79 -20.22 -11.80
C LEU A 100 -2.73 -19.23 -11.10
N LYS A 101 -2.15 -18.23 -10.45
CA LYS A 101 -2.88 -17.15 -9.81
C LYS A 101 -2.64 -15.84 -10.57
N VAL A 102 -3.72 -15.13 -10.86
CA VAL A 102 -3.70 -13.80 -11.50
C VAL A 102 -4.37 -12.80 -10.57
N ASP A 103 -3.63 -11.75 -10.21
CA ASP A 103 -4.17 -10.64 -9.43
C ASP A 103 -4.63 -9.48 -10.34
N PHE A 104 -5.90 -9.10 -10.20
CA PHE A 104 -6.52 -7.95 -10.83
C PHE A 104 -6.56 -6.77 -9.86
N LEU A 105 -5.57 -5.89 -9.96
CA LEU A 105 -5.57 -4.68 -9.16
C LEU A 105 -6.54 -3.64 -9.73
N GLY A 106 -7.53 -3.22 -8.92
CA GLY A 106 -8.51 -2.19 -9.28
C GLY A 106 -7.95 -0.76 -9.29
N LEU A 107 -6.82 -0.53 -9.96
CA LEU A 107 -6.15 0.77 -9.99
C LEU A 107 -6.88 1.74 -10.93
N ARG A 108 -7.63 2.69 -10.36
CA ARG A 108 -8.37 3.71 -11.12
C ARG A 108 -7.51 4.57 -12.04
N THR A 109 -6.21 4.67 -11.77
CA THR A 109 -5.24 5.43 -12.59
C THR A 109 -5.31 5.04 -14.06
N LEU A 110 -5.36 3.75 -14.39
CA LEU A 110 -5.41 3.30 -15.78
C LEU A 110 -6.71 3.71 -16.48
N THR A 111 -7.84 3.69 -15.75
CA THR A 111 -9.12 4.18 -16.25
C THR A 111 -9.07 5.67 -16.56
N ILE A 112 -8.50 6.47 -15.66
CA ILE A 112 -8.34 7.92 -15.86
C ILE A 112 -7.45 8.21 -17.07
N LEU A 113 -6.33 7.50 -17.20
CA LEU A 113 -5.42 7.66 -18.34
C LEU A 113 -6.09 7.29 -19.67
N ARG A 114 -6.89 6.23 -19.70
CA ARG A 114 -7.67 5.85 -20.88
C ARG A 114 -8.64 6.96 -21.29
N TRP A 115 -9.41 7.50 -20.34
CA TRP A 115 -10.35 8.59 -20.65
C TRP A 115 -9.63 9.85 -21.14
N ALA A 116 -8.48 10.18 -20.55
CA ALA A 116 -7.65 11.30 -20.98
C ALA A 116 -7.14 11.09 -22.42
N GLU A 117 -6.65 9.90 -22.75
CA GLU A 117 -6.23 9.53 -24.11
C GLU A 117 -7.39 9.64 -25.12
N GLU A 118 -8.57 9.11 -24.78
CA GLU A 118 -9.78 9.22 -25.62
C GLU A 118 -10.18 10.67 -25.89
N GLU A 119 -10.13 11.55 -24.88
CA GLU A 119 -10.46 12.97 -25.05
C GLU A 119 -9.40 13.74 -25.87
N ILE A 120 -8.12 13.42 -25.71
CA ILE A 120 -7.04 14.02 -26.51
C ILE A 120 -7.20 13.64 -27.99
N ARG A 121 -7.52 12.36 -28.26
CA ARG A 121 -7.78 11.86 -29.63
C ARG A 121 -8.92 12.58 -30.30
N LYS A 122 -10.01 12.82 -29.57
CA LYS A 122 -11.19 13.53 -30.11
C LYS A 122 -10.93 15.01 -30.40
N ARG A 123 -10.15 15.69 -29.56
CA ARG A 123 -10.08 17.16 -29.56
C ARG A 123 -8.82 17.74 -30.20
N LYS A 124 -7.72 16.99 -30.22
CA LYS A 124 -6.40 17.58 -30.54
C LYS A 124 -5.57 16.73 -31.50
N ASP A 125 -5.42 15.44 -31.24
CA ASP A 125 -4.56 14.56 -32.03
C ASP A 125 -5.14 13.16 -32.14
N PRO A 126 -5.83 12.82 -33.25
CA PRO A 126 -6.45 11.52 -33.48
C PRO A 126 -5.49 10.33 -33.35
N ASN A 127 -4.18 10.53 -33.52
CA ASN A 127 -3.16 9.50 -33.46
C ASN A 127 -2.42 9.45 -32.12
N PHE A 128 -2.86 10.21 -31.11
CA PHE A 128 -2.23 10.22 -29.80
C PHE A 128 -2.27 8.84 -29.15
N GLU A 129 -1.11 8.32 -28.75
CA GLU A 129 -1.01 7.08 -27.98
C GLU A 129 -0.16 7.29 -26.73
N LEU A 130 -0.69 6.90 -25.57
CA LEU A 130 -0.01 7.13 -24.27
C LEU A 130 1.37 6.44 -24.19
N LYS A 131 1.52 5.27 -24.82
CA LYS A 131 2.79 4.52 -24.88
C LYS A 131 3.91 5.24 -25.65
N ASN A 132 3.58 6.24 -26.47
CA ASN A 132 4.54 6.96 -27.32
C ASN A 132 5.03 8.27 -26.68
N ILE A 133 4.58 8.61 -25.46
CA ILE A 133 4.97 9.85 -24.78
C ILE A 133 6.47 9.81 -24.44
N PRO A 134 7.25 10.85 -24.81
CA PRO A 134 8.68 10.89 -24.51
C PRO A 134 8.92 11.10 -23.01
N LEU A 135 9.93 10.41 -22.46
CA LEU A 135 10.27 10.47 -21.03
C LEU A 135 11.13 11.70 -20.65
N ASN A 136 11.46 12.58 -21.59
CA ASN A 136 12.36 13.72 -21.38
C ASN A 136 11.67 15.09 -21.47
N ASP A 137 10.34 15.14 -21.29
CA ASP A 137 9.59 16.39 -21.38
C ASP A 137 9.92 17.38 -20.24
N LYS A 138 10.51 18.52 -20.61
CA LYS A 138 10.93 19.57 -19.66
C LYS A 138 9.76 20.23 -18.93
N ALA A 139 8.57 20.29 -19.53
CA ALA A 139 7.41 20.90 -18.88
C ALA A 139 6.93 20.03 -17.70
N THR A 140 6.90 18.71 -17.90
CA THR A 140 6.59 17.71 -16.87
C THR A 140 7.57 17.79 -15.71
N TYR A 141 8.88 17.82 -15.97
CA TYR A 141 9.88 17.93 -14.88
C TYR A 141 9.80 19.25 -14.11
N ARG A 142 9.43 20.36 -14.76
CA ARG A 142 9.19 21.63 -14.07
C ARG A 142 7.98 21.55 -13.14
N LEU A 143 6.88 20.94 -13.58
CA LEU A 143 5.69 20.68 -12.76
C LEU A 143 6.06 19.82 -11.53
N LEU A 144 6.75 18.70 -11.75
CA LEU A 144 7.22 17.84 -10.66
C LEU A 144 8.14 18.59 -9.67
N SER A 145 9.07 19.40 -10.18
CA SER A 145 10.01 20.16 -9.35
C SER A 145 9.36 21.26 -8.50
N ARG A 146 8.15 21.73 -8.85
CA ARG A 146 7.37 22.65 -8.00
C ARG A 146 6.57 21.91 -6.93
N GLY A 147 6.45 20.58 -7.03
CA GLY A 147 5.60 19.76 -6.17
C GLY A 147 4.12 19.91 -6.52
N ASP A 148 3.79 20.30 -7.76
CA ASP A 148 2.41 20.47 -8.25
C ASP A 148 1.82 19.12 -8.67
N THR A 149 1.88 18.12 -7.79
CA THR A 149 1.61 16.71 -8.13
C THR A 149 0.27 16.19 -7.63
N LEU A 150 -0.68 17.08 -7.36
CA LEU A 150 -2.05 16.66 -7.04
C LEU A 150 -2.66 15.93 -8.25
N GLY A 151 -3.20 14.73 -8.04
CA GLY A 151 -3.69 13.87 -9.12
C GLY A 151 -2.59 13.16 -9.94
N VAL A 152 -1.33 13.26 -9.53
CA VAL A 152 -0.22 12.49 -10.13
C VAL A 152 0.02 11.25 -9.28
N PHE A 153 -0.35 10.09 -9.82
CA PHE A 153 -0.29 8.80 -9.14
C PHE A 153 1.02 8.59 -8.35
N GLN A 154 0.88 8.16 -7.08
CA GLN A 154 1.95 7.94 -6.08
C GLN A 154 2.68 9.19 -5.56
N LEU A 155 2.55 10.35 -6.20
CA LEU A 155 3.34 11.55 -5.87
C LEU A 155 2.54 12.62 -5.12
N GLU A 156 1.33 12.30 -4.66
CA GLU A 156 0.34 13.29 -4.20
C GLU A 156 0.53 13.73 -2.75
N SER A 157 1.20 12.91 -1.92
CA SER A 157 1.31 13.20 -0.49
C SER A 157 2.14 14.46 -0.24
N LYS A 158 1.78 15.22 0.80
CA LYS A 158 2.47 16.48 1.14
C LYS A 158 3.98 16.29 1.33
N GLY A 159 4.37 15.23 2.03
CA GLY A 159 5.79 14.96 2.25
C GLY A 159 6.51 14.50 0.98
N PHE A 160 5.83 13.81 0.04
CA PHE A 160 6.41 13.48 -1.26
C PHE A 160 6.57 14.74 -2.12
N GLN A 161 5.59 15.66 -2.10
CA GLN A 161 5.72 16.97 -2.76
C GLN A 161 6.93 17.75 -2.24
N ASP A 162 7.15 17.75 -0.92
CA ASP A 162 8.33 18.40 -0.31
C ASP A 162 9.64 17.74 -0.72
N LEU A 163 9.65 16.40 -0.84
CA LEU A 163 10.78 15.67 -1.41
C LEU A 163 11.06 16.14 -2.84
N LEU A 164 10.04 16.21 -3.70
CA LEU A 164 10.20 16.63 -5.10
C LEU A 164 10.73 18.05 -5.23
N ARG A 165 10.26 19.00 -4.39
CA ARG A 165 10.76 20.38 -4.37
C ARG A 165 12.25 20.46 -4.04
N LYS A 166 12.73 19.61 -3.14
CA LYS A 166 14.15 19.53 -2.75
C LYS A 166 14.97 18.78 -3.80
N LEU A 167 14.43 17.67 -4.32
CA LEU A 167 15.09 16.81 -5.28
C LEU A 167 15.21 17.45 -6.67
N LYS A 168 14.22 18.24 -7.09
CA LYS A 168 14.09 18.84 -8.44
C LYS A 168 14.37 17.82 -9.54
N PRO A 169 13.48 16.83 -9.79
CA PRO A 169 13.70 15.81 -10.81
C PRO A 169 13.88 16.44 -12.19
N SER A 170 14.88 15.98 -12.95
CA SER A 170 15.18 16.45 -14.31
C SER A 170 15.23 15.34 -15.35
N ARG A 171 15.08 14.08 -14.91
CA ARG A 171 15.05 12.87 -15.74
C ARG A 171 14.24 11.77 -15.06
N PHE A 172 13.88 10.74 -15.81
CA PHE A 172 12.96 9.70 -15.34
C PHE A 172 13.53 8.92 -14.15
N ASN A 173 14.85 8.65 -14.18
CA ASN A 173 15.54 7.96 -13.07
C ASN A 173 15.44 8.70 -11.74
N ASP A 174 15.23 10.01 -11.73
CA ASP A 174 15.05 10.75 -10.49
C ASP A 174 13.67 10.46 -9.86
N ILE A 175 12.65 10.16 -10.68
CA ILE A 175 11.32 9.76 -10.20
C ILE A 175 11.40 8.37 -9.57
N ILE A 176 12.09 7.44 -10.23
CA ILE A 176 12.36 6.09 -9.71
C ILE A 176 13.08 6.19 -8.36
N ALA A 177 14.14 7.01 -8.29
CA ALA A 177 14.88 7.23 -7.06
C ALA A 177 14.01 7.86 -5.96
N ALA A 178 13.16 8.84 -6.28
CA ALA A 178 12.24 9.44 -5.32
C ALA A 178 11.29 8.41 -4.70
N LEU A 179 10.71 7.52 -5.51
CA LEU A 179 9.83 6.45 -5.06
C LEU A 179 10.56 5.42 -4.18
N ALA A 180 11.83 5.14 -4.46
CA ALA A 180 12.65 4.27 -3.64
C ALA A 180 13.04 4.92 -2.29
N LEU A 181 13.38 6.20 -2.32
CA LEU A 181 13.80 6.99 -1.15
C LEU A 181 12.64 7.32 -0.20
N TYR A 182 11.42 7.50 -0.71
CA TYR A 182 10.27 7.83 0.11
C TYR A 182 9.61 6.58 0.72
N ARG A 183 10.41 5.81 1.46
CA ARG A 183 10.01 4.60 2.19
C ARG A 183 10.52 4.68 3.64
N PRO A 184 9.89 4.00 4.61
CA PRO A 184 10.27 4.08 6.03
C PRO A 184 11.77 3.88 6.28
N GLY A 185 12.37 2.81 5.77
CA GLY A 185 13.81 2.51 5.98
C GLY A 185 14.76 3.63 5.50
N PRO A 186 14.69 4.06 4.23
CA PRO A 186 15.50 5.18 3.74
C PRO A 186 15.25 6.53 4.45
N ILE A 187 14.02 6.77 4.92
CA ILE A 187 13.68 7.97 5.71
C ILE A 187 14.35 7.89 7.09
N GLU A 188 14.19 6.77 7.80
CA GLU A 188 14.73 6.53 9.14
C GLU A 188 16.26 6.52 9.18
N SER A 189 16.89 5.99 8.14
CA SER A 189 18.35 5.95 7.99
C SER A 189 18.97 7.28 7.52
N GLY A 190 18.15 8.31 7.24
CA GLY A 190 18.64 9.62 6.81
C GLY A 190 19.32 9.62 5.44
N MET A 191 18.94 8.70 4.53
CA MET A 191 19.54 8.60 3.18
C MET A 191 19.11 9.71 2.22
N ILE A 192 17.97 10.37 2.49
CA ILE A 192 17.39 11.39 1.59
C ILE A 192 18.30 12.63 1.45
N PRO A 193 18.75 13.29 2.55
CA PRO A 193 19.62 14.47 2.44
C PRO A 193 20.92 14.26 1.64
N PRO A 194 21.74 13.21 1.89
CA PRO A 194 22.98 13.00 1.13
C PRO A 194 22.72 12.68 -0.34
N PHE A 195 21.64 11.93 -0.65
CA PHE A 195 21.25 11.70 -2.05
C PHE A 195 20.96 13.02 -2.79
N ILE A 196 20.18 13.91 -2.18
CA ILE A 196 19.86 15.22 -2.74
C ILE A 196 21.11 16.10 -2.85
N ALA A 197 21.98 16.07 -1.85
CA ALA A 197 23.22 16.85 -1.85
C ALA A 197 24.15 16.42 -3.00
N ARG A 198 24.36 15.11 -3.19
CA ARG A 198 25.16 14.54 -4.28
C ARG A 198 24.57 14.86 -5.65
N LYS A 199 23.25 14.74 -5.79
CA LYS A 199 22.56 15.11 -7.04
C LYS A 199 22.81 16.57 -7.44
N HIS A 200 22.79 17.48 -6.46
CA HIS A 200 23.01 18.92 -6.69
C HIS A 200 24.49 19.31 -6.64
N ASN A 201 25.41 18.35 -6.68
CA ASN A 201 26.86 18.57 -6.59
C ASN A 201 27.30 19.37 -5.35
N ARG A 202 26.52 19.30 -4.26
CA ARG A 202 26.86 19.91 -2.96
C ARG A 202 27.69 18.98 -2.09
N GLU A 203 27.70 17.70 -2.44
CA GLU A 203 28.53 16.66 -1.84
C GLU A 203 29.16 15.84 -2.99
N LYS A 204 30.40 15.38 -2.81
CA LYS A 204 31.08 14.56 -3.81
C LYS A 204 30.41 13.18 -3.90
N THR A 205 30.12 12.73 -5.11
CA THR A 205 29.62 11.37 -5.32
C THR A 205 30.75 10.37 -5.08
N VAL A 206 30.49 9.35 -4.26
CA VAL A 206 31.40 8.23 -3.99
C VAL A 206 30.73 6.96 -4.52
N THR A 207 31.50 6.11 -5.20
CA THR A 207 31.03 4.77 -5.60
C THR A 207 31.25 3.85 -4.39
N PRO A 208 30.19 3.37 -3.73
CA PRO A 208 30.30 2.48 -2.58
C PRO A 208 30.81 1.08 -2.97
#